data_AF-A0A7G8ULN3-F1
#
_entry.id   AF-A0A7G8ULN3-F1
#
_cell.length_a   1.000
_cell.length_b   1.000
_cell.length_c   1.000
_cell.angle_alpha   90.00
_cell.angle_beta   90.00
_cell.angle_gamma   90.00
#
_symmetry.space_group_name_H-M   'P 1'
#
loop_
_entity.id
_entity.type
_entity.pdbx_description
1 polymer ?
#
loop_
_entity_poly.entity_id
_entity_poly.type
_entity_poly.pdbx_seq_one_letter_code
_entity_poly.pdbx_strand_id
1 'polypeptide(L)'
;MSEQTIGARKATNDSPEGGHTVTLTRNALIVDGMKTLGELGTHHICNVCISYGGSCCRGCPHLADGLGCGQRNTSCTAWLCGFLKYYLYEIGVLDEWQSFWEQIPGQDYREDFTPERVDVNLAMPRTNVRHERLGLALAADLRQIEQSHVAIGFILTLREKLDKTMDQLMHCGTDRKRRIRLQRKIKMMTADFRSFHQSLDSYRSNSIIER
;
A
#
# COMPACT_ATOMS: atom_id res chain seq x y z
N MET A 1 -57.84 -31.27 -19.05
CA MET A 1 -57.15 -30.89 -17.81
C MET A 1 -55.71 -30.54 -18.15
N SER A 2 -55.47 -29.23 -18.22
CA SER A 2 -54.20 -28.49 -18.22
C SER A 2 -52.94 -29.13 -18.79
N GLU A 3 -52.73 -28.93 -20.10
CA GLU A 3 -51.41 -28.84 -20.72
C GLU A 3 -50.81 -27.47 -20.36
N GLN A 4 -49.67 -27.45 -19.66
CA GLN A 4 -48.93 -26.22 -19.39
C GLN A 4 -48.05 -25.88 -20.60
N THR A 5 -48.45 -24.82 -21.29
CA THR A 5 -47.76 -24.26 -22.44
C THR A 5 -46.43 -23.62 -22.03
N ILE A 6 -45.41 -23.96 -22.82
CA ILE A 6 -44.06 -23.41 -22.84
C ILE A 6 -44.14 -21.89 -23.11
N GLY A 7 -43.81 -21.08 -22.10
CA GLY A 7 -43.62 -19.65 -22.22
C GLY A 7 -42.14 -19.34 -22.47
N ALA A 8 -41.76 -19.24 -23.75
CA ALA A 8 -40.47 -18.70 -24.17
C ALA A 8 -40.33 -17.23 -23.69
N ARG A 9 -39.48 -16.99 -22.68
CA ARG A 9 -39.00 -15.64 -22.38
C ARG A 9 -37.66 -15.42 -23.07
N LYS A 10 -37.77 -14.62 -24.11
CA LYS A 10 -36.73 -13.93 -24.89
C LYS A 10 -35.55 -13.54 -24.00
N ALA A 11 -34.37 -14.05 -24.35
CA ALA A 11 -33.10 -13.56 -23.85
C ALA A 11 -32.94 -12.09 -24.26
N THR A 12 -33.06 -11.18 -23.29
CA THR A 12 -32.54 -9.82 -23.44
C THR A 12 -31.09 -9.87 -23.01
N ASN A 13 -30.21 -9.76 -24.01
CA ASN A 13 -28.84 -9.31 -23.82
C ASN A 13 -28.88 -7.95 -23.10
N ASP A 14 -28.52 -7.92 -21.82
CA ASP A 14 -28.02 -6.72 -21.19
C ASP A 14 -26.58 -7.00 -20.73
N SER A 15 -25.68 -6.17 -21.25
CA SER A 15 -24.23 -6.20 -21.10
C SER A 15 -23.79 -6.06 -19.62
N PRO A 16 -22.60 -6.58 -19.25
CA PRO A 16 -22.10 -6.51 -17.88
C PRO A 16 -21.14 -5.34 -17.68
N GLU A 17 -21.57 -4.07 -17.72
CA GLU A 17 -20.66 -2.94 -17.47
C GLU A 17 -21.37 -1.77 -16.77
N GLY A 18 -21.11 -1.63 -15.46
CA GLY A 18 -21.49 -0.46 -14.68
C GLY A 18 -20.70 -0.45 -13.37
N GLY A 19 -19.52 0.17 -13.37
CA GLY A 19 -18.78 0.42 -12.13
C GLY A 19 -19.65 1.26 -11.19
N HIS A 20 -19.92 0.76 -10.00
CA HIS A 20 -20.77 1.48 -9.04
C HIS A 20 -19.97 2.65 -8.46
N THR A 21 -20.26 3.87 -8.93
CA THR A 21 -19.76 5.10 -8.33
C THR A 21 -20.38 5.28 -6.94
N VAL A 22 -19.56 5.55 -5.93
CA VAL A 22 -19.96 5.84 -4.55
C VAL A 22 -19.38 7.19 -4.14
N THR A 23 -20.20 8.07 -3.60
CA THR A 23 -19.74 9.35 -3.04
C THR A 23 -19.27 9.15 -1.60
N LEU A 24 -17.99 9.43 -1.33
CA LEU A 24 -17.39 9.37 0.01
C LEU A 24 -17.07 10.78 0.52
N THR A 25 -17.09 10.95 1.84
CA THR A 25 -16.55 12.17 2.45
C THR A 25 -15.04 12.09 2.57
N ARG A 26 -14.36 13.23 2.57
CA ARG A 26 -12.91 13.31 2.83
C ARG A 26 -12.52 12.60 4.12
N ASN A 27 -13.28 12.77 5.19
CA ASN A 27 -12.99 12.09 6.46
C ASN A 27 -13.13 10.57 6.33
N ALA A 28 -14.13 10.07 5.59
CA ALA A 28 -14.26 8.63 5.33
C ALA A 28 -13.05 8.09 4.57
N LEU A 29 -12.57 8.79 3.53
CA LEU A 29 -11.36 8.41 2.78
C LEU A 29 -10.14 8.28 3.69
N ILE A 30 -9.92 9.24 4.59
CA ILE A 30 -8.80 9.24 5.53
C ILE A 30 -8.92 8.07 6.52
N VAL A 31 -10.10 7.87 7.10
CA VAL A 31 -10.35 6.80 8.07
C VAL A 31 -10.17 5.42 7.42
N ASP A 32 -10.76 5.21 6.25
CA ASP A 32 -10.68 3.95 5.52
C ASP A 32 -9.25 3.67 5.06
N GLY A 33 -8.55 4.68 4.52
CA GLY A 33 -7.15 4.54 4.12
C GLY A 33 -6.24 4.15 5.29
N MET A 34 -6.42 4.80 6.45
CA MET A 34 -5.67 4.46 7.65
C MET A 34 -6.01 3.07 8.17
N LYS A 35 -7.29 2.69 8.14
CA LYS A 35 -7.74 1.35 8.54
C LYS A 35 -7.12 0.28 7.65
N THR A 36 -7.19 0.45 6.33
CA THR A 36 -6.58 -0.48 5.36
C THR A 36 -5.08 -0.59 5.57
N LEU A 37 -4.35 0.52 5.74
CA LEU A 37 -2.92 0.48 6.07
C LEU A 37 -2.64 -0.28 7.38
N GLY A 38 -3.49 -0.09 8.39
CA GLY A 38 -3.44 -0.82 9.65
C GLY A 38 -3.57 -2.32 9.45
N GLU A 39 -4.61 -2.76 8.75
CA GLU A 39 -4.91 -4.16 8.43
C GLU A 39 -3.86 -4.81 7.51
N LEU A 40 -3.19 -4.02 6.67
CA LEU A 40 -2.03 -4.45 5.89
C LEU A 40 -0.78 -4.68 6.76
N GLY A 41 -0.79 -4.31 8.05
CA GLY A 41 0.35 -4.45 8.96
C GLY A 41 1.43 -3.39 8.80
N THR A 42 1.15 -2.30 8.09
CA THR A 42 2.14 -1.23 7.83
C THR A 42 2.57 -0.49 9.10
N HIS A 43 1.73 -0.49 10.13
CA HIS A 43 2.01 0.16 11.40
C HIS A 43 3.23 -0.44 12.10
N HIS A 44 3.47 -1.75 11.96
CA HIS A 44 4.69 -2.40 12.46
C HIS A 44 5.95 -1.81 11.86
N ILE A 45 5.94 -1.57 10.54
CA ILE A 45 7.06 -0.98 9.79
C ILE A 45 7.26 0.48 10.21
N CYS A 46 6.18 1.25 10.28
CA CYS A 46 6.21 2.66 10.68
C CYS A 46 6.77 2.84 12.09
N ASN A 47 6.39 1.98 13.04
CA ASN A 47 6.88 2.03 14.42
C ASN A 47 8.41 1.92 14.49
N VAL A 48 9.02 1.05 13.67
CA VAL A 48 10.48 0.95 13.59
C VAL A 48 11.09 2.26 13.12
N CYS A 49 10.58 2.82 12.01
CA CYS A 49 11.09 4.07 11.47
C CYS A 49 10.95 5.23 12.46
N ILE A 50 9.85 5.31 13.19
CA ILE A 50 9.61 6.34 14.20
C ILE A 50 10.62 6.19 15.35
N SER A 51 10.83 4.98 15.88
CA SER A 51 11.75 4.73 16.98
C SER A 51 13.21 5.08 16.66
N TYR A 52 13.61 4.99 15.39
CA TYR A 52 14.98 5.29 14.95
C TYR A 52 15.12 6.65 14.25
N GLY A 53 14.21 7.60 14.52
CA GLY A 53 14.31 8.98 14.03
C GLY A 53 14.06 9.16 12.52
N GLY A 54 13.61 8.10 11.85
CA GLY A 54 13.24 8.04 10.45
C GLY A 54 11.76 8.26 10.18
N SER A 55 11.01 8.95 11.05
CA SER A 55 9.59 9.22 10.81
C SER A 55 9.36 9.97 9.50
N CYS A 56 8.48 9.45 8.64
CA CYS A 56 8.05 10.12 7.40
C CYS A 56 7.34 11.45 7.68
N CYS A 57 6.76 11.58 8.88
CA CYS A 57 6.08 12.77 9.36
C CYS A 57 7.04 13.82 9.96
N ARG A 58 8.36 13.57 9.98
CA ARG A 58 9.34 14.52 10.53
C ARG A 58 9.23 15.87 9.82
N GLY A 59 9.07 16.94 10.60
CA GLY A 59 8.88 18.30 10.11
C GLY A 59 7.46 18.62 9.63
N CYS A 60 6.49 17.73 9.85
CA CYS A 60 5.08 18.06 9.62
C CYS A 60 4.57 19.01 10.72
N PRO A 61 3.91 20.13 10.38
CA PRO A 61 3.37 21.08 11.37
C PRO A 61 2.27 20.47 12.25
N HIS A 62 1.64 19.37 11.79
CA HIS A 62 0.61 18.66 12.54
C HIS A 62 1.16 17.54 13.43
N LEU A 63 2.48 17.31 13.46
CA LEU A 63 3.13 16.35 14.36
C LEU A 63 3.62 17.09 15.62
N ALA A 64 3.06 16.75 16.77
CA ALA A 64 3.46 17.31 18.06
C ALA A 64 4.23 16.28 18.90
N ASP A 65 5.33 16.72 19.52
CA ASP A 65 6.18 15.87 20.35
C ASP A 65 5.41 15.31 21.54
N GLY A 66 5.53 13.99 21.77
CA GLY A 66 4.81 13.27 22.82
C GLY A 66 3.30 13.09 22.62
N LEU A 67 2.69 13.81 21.68
CA LEU A 67 1.25 13.76 21.38
C LEU A 67 0.95 13.01 20.07
N GLY A 68 1.90 12.98 19.13
CA GLY A 68 1.72 12.39 17.82
C GLY A 68 1.04 13.35 16.82
N CYS A 69 0.46 12.80 15.76
CA CYS A 69 -0.16 13.59 14.71
C CYS A 69 -1.57 14.05 15.12
N GLY A 70 -1.78 15.37 15.19
CA GLY A 70 -3.06 15.97 15.56
C GLY A 70 -4.04 16.17 14.39
N GLN A 71 -3.56 16.07 13.15
CA GLN A 71 -4.38 16.30 11.95
C GLN A 71 -3.86 15.46 10.79
N ARG A 72 -4.33 14.21 10.71
CA ARG A 72 -4.13 13.37 9.51
C ARG A 72 -5.01 13.89 8.38
N ASN A 73 -4.50 13.76 7.16
CA ASN A 73 -5.15 14.25 5.94
C ASN A 73 -5.03 13.20 4.83
N THR A 74 -5.65 13.44 3.67
CA THR A 74 -5.67 12.47 2.55
C THR A 74 -4.25 12.11 2.08
N SER A 75 -3.32 13.05 2.13
CA SER A 75 -1.94 12.83 1.71
C SER A 75 -1.16 11.95 2.70
N CYS A 76 -1.53 11.95 3.98
CA CYS A 76 -0.96 11.02 4.97
C CYS A 76 -1.25 9.56 4.63
N THR A 77 -2.34 9.29 3.92
CA THR A 77 -2.69 7.95 3.45
C THR A 77 -2.16 7.71 2.05
N ALA A 78 -2.38 8.61 1.10
CA ALA A 78 -2.03 8.38 -0.30
C ALA A 78 -0.51 8.25 -0.57
N TRP A 79 0.34 9.03 0.10
CA TRP A 79 1.80 8.98 -0.11
C TRP A 79 2.48 7.92 0.75
N LEU A 80 2.84 6.82 0.11
CA LEU A 80 3.65 5.77 0.70
C LEU A 80 5.13 6.14 0.69
N CYS A 81 5.86 5.80 1.76
CA CYS A 81 7.33 5.87 1.74
C CYS A 81 7.93 4.61 1.09
N GLY A 82 9.24 4.61 0.83
CA GLY A 82 9.91 3.51 0.14
C GLY A 82 9.73 2.12 0.76
N PHE A 83 9.66 2.00 2.09
CA PHE A 83 9.37 0.72 2.73
C PHE A 83 7.93 0.27 2.52
N LEU A 84 6.97 1.19 2.60
CA LEU A 84 5.55 0.85 2.38
C LEU A 84 5.30 0.53 0.90
N LYS A 85 5.89 1.28 -0.04
CA LYS A 85 5.87 0.94 -1.47
C LYS A 85 6.43 -0.45 -1.70
N TYR A 86 7.63 -0.74 -1.19
CA TYR A 86 8.25 -2.05 -1.33
C TYR A 86 7.37 -3.17 -0.75
N TYR A 87 6.88 -2.97 0.47
CA TYR A 87 6.04 -3.95 1.16
C TYR A 87 4.75 -4.25 0.37
N LEU A 88 4.00 -3.21 -0.02
CA LEU A 88 2.78 -3.36 -0.82
C LEU A 88 3.06 -3.97 -2.20
N TYR A 89 4.21 -3.69 -2.81
CA TYR A 89 4.63 -4.30 -4.07
C TYR A 89 4.84 -5.81 -3.91
N GLU A 90 5.57 -6.23 -2.88
CA GLU A 90 5.88 -7.65 -2.67
C GLU A 90 4.65 -8.49 -2.34
N ILE A 91 3.66 -7.92 -1.63
CA ILE A 91 2.40 -8.61 -1.32
C ILE A 91 1.34 -8.49 -2.43
N GLY A 92 1.63 -7.75 -3.51
CA GLY A 92 0.78 -7.62 -4.69
C GLY A 92 -0.39 -6.64 -4.55
N VAL A 93 -0.30 -5.66 -3.65
CA VAL A 93 -1.38 -4.71 -3.33
C VAL A 93 -1.10 -3.28 -3.84
N LEU A 94 0.14 -2.99 -4.23
CA LEU A 94 0.56 -1.61 -4.57
C LEU A 94 -0.21 -0.99 -5.74
N ASP A 95 -0.48 -1.76 -6.80
CA ASP A 95 -1.15 -1.24 -7.99
C ASP A 95 -2.62 -0.88 -7.68
N GLU A 96 -3.31 -1.72 -6.88
CA GLU A 96 -4.68 -1.43 -6.41
C GLU A 96 -4.69 -0.19 -5.50
N TRP A 97 -3.70 -0.08 -4.60
CA TRP A 97 -3.56 1.07 -3.70
C TRP A 97 -3.41 2.37 -4.49
N GLN A 98 -2.52 2.39 -5.48
CA GLN A 98 -2.31 3.57 -6.31
C GLN A 98 -3.51 3.92 -7.15
N SER A 99 -4.10 2.92 -7.82
CA SER A 99 -5.28 3.14 -8.65
C SER A 99 -6.43 3.74 -7.84
N PHE A 100 -6.60 3.31 -6.58
CA PHE A 100 -7.57 3.90 -5.67
C PHE A 100 -7.29 5.38 -5.36
N TRP A 101 -6.03 5.77 -5.15
CA TRP A 101 -5.72 7.16 -4.79
C TRP A 101 -5.63 8.10 -5.99
N GLU A 102 -5.33 7.59 -7.20
CA GLU A 102 -5.27 8.38 -8.43
C GLU A 102 -6.60 9.03 -8.83
N GLN A 103 -7.74 8.43 -8.43
CA GLN A 103 -9.08 8.99 -8.66
C GLN A 103 -9.45 10.12 -7.66
N ILE A 104 -8.69 10.29 -6.58
CA ILE A 104 -9.03 11.26 -5.52
C ILE A 104 -8.29 12.58 -5.80
N PRO A 105 -8.99 13.69 -6.09
CA PRO A 105 -8.36 14.96 -6.45
C PRO A 105 -7.85 15.72 -5.23
N GLY A 106 -6.99 16.70 -5.47
CA GLY A 106 -6.59 17.70 -4.46
C GLY A 106 -5.55 17.23 -3.46
N GLN A 107 -4.97 16.04 -3.64
CA GLN A 107 -3.89 15.59 -2.81
C GLN A 107 -2.54 16.13 -3.32
N ASP A 108 -1.65 16.50 -2.41
CA ASP A 108 -0.26 16.85 -2.74
C ASP A 108 0.68 16.43 -1.60
N TYR A 109 1.99 16.47 -1.83
CA TYR A 109 2.99 16.08 -0.84
C TYR A 109 2.87 16.94 0.42
N ARG A 110 2.33 16.34 1.50
CA ARG A 110 2.07 16.96 2.81
C ARG A 110 1.00 18.06 2.81
N GLU A 111 0.29 18.26 1.72
CA GLU A 111 -0.82 19.21 1.61
C GLU A 111 -2.09 18.49 1.19
N ASP A 112 -3.26 18.97 1.62
CA ASP A 112 -4.54 18.33 1.34
C ASP A 112 -5.61 19.36 1.00
N PHE A 113 -5.95 19.42 -0.29
CA PHE A 113 -7.03 20.21 -0.88
C PHE A 113 -8.18 19.31 -1.37
N THR A 114 -8.26 18.07 -0.87
CA THR A 114 -9.31 17.12 -1.24
C THR A 114 -10.67 17.74 -0.94
N PRO A 115 -11.62 17.77 -1.90
CA PRO A 115 -12.97 18.25 -1.66
C PRO A 115 -13.66 17.47 -0.54
N GLU A 116 -14.63 18.09 0.13
CA GLU A 116 -15.36 17.43 1.24
C GLU A 116 -16.09 16.16 0.80
N ARG A 117 -16.48 16.09 -0.49
CA ARG A 117 -17.14 14.94 -1.11
C ARG A 117 -16.42 14.59 -2.41
N VAL A 118 -16.13 13.31 -2.61
CA VAL A 118 -15.47 12.77 -3.80
C VAL A 118 -16.23 11.55 -4.29
N ASP A 119 -16.42 11.46 -5.59
CA ASP A 119 -17.01 10.28 -6.24
C ASP A 119 -15.92 9.27 -6.58
N VAL A 120 -16.13 8.03 -6.17
CA VAL A 120 -15.12 6.98 -6.16
C VAL A 120 -15.65 5.76 -6.91
N ASN A 121 -14.85 5.22 -7.83
CA ASN A 121 -15.22 4.09 -8.69
C ASN A 121 -14.46 2.80 -8.36
N LEU A 122 -13.26 2.95 -7.78
CA LEU A 122 -12.45 1.82 -7.33
C LEU A 122 -12.56 1.67 -5.82
N ALA A 123 -12.59 0.42 -5.36
CA ALA A 123 -12.57 0.10 -3.93
C ALA A 123 -11.14 0.11 -3.38
N MET A 124 -11.00 0.38 -2.08
CA MET A 124 -9.74 0.15 -1.36
C MET A 124 -9.28 -1.30 -1.53
N PRO A 125 -7.96 -1.57 -1.52
CA PRO A 125 -7.46 -2.92 -1.68
C PRO A 125 -7.95 -3.84 -0.58
N ARG A 126 -8.17 -5.11 -0.95
CA ARG A 126 -8.57 -6.14 0.02
C ARG A 126 -7.40 -6.50 0.94
N THR A 127 -7.70 -6.64 2.21
CA THR A 127 -6.73 -7.02 3.24
C THR A 127 -6.92 -8.48 3.65
N ASN A 128 -5.86 -9.09 4.18
CA ASN A 128 -5.86 -10.46 4.67
C ASN A 128 -5.08 -10.49 6.00
N VAL A 129 -5.55 -11.27 6.98
CA VAL A 129 -4.87 -11.46 8.28
C VAL A 129 -3.40 -11.91 8.15
N ARG A 130 -3.01 -12.50 7.01
CA ARG A 130 -1.62 -12.87 6.69
C ARG A 130 -0.74 -11.64 6.43
N HIS A 131 -1.29 -10.53 5.93
CA HIS A 131 -0.55 -9.28 5.73
C HIS A 131 0.03 -8.77 7.05
N GLU A 132 -0.74 -8.82 8.13
CA GLU A 132 -0.27 -8.46 9.47
C GLU A 132 1.04 -9.18 9.86
N ARG A 133 1.13 -10.49 9.59
CA ARG A 133 2.33 -11.30 9.86
C ARG A 133 3.52 -10.89 8.99
N LEU A 134 3.27 -10.52 7.74
CA LEU A 134 4.30 -10.05 6.81
C LEU A 134 4.85 -8.68 7.25
N GLY A 135 3.99 -7.76 7.68
CA GLY A 135 4.38 -6.48 8.26
C GLY A 135 5.25 -6.64 9.51
N LEU A 136 4.88 -7.55 10.41
CA LEU A 136 5.68 -7.92 11.59
C LEU A 136 7.07 -8.46 11.21
N ALA A 137 7.14 -9.34 10.22
CA ALA A 137 8.39 -9.93 9.77
C ALA A 137 9.34 -8.87 9.20
N LEU A 138 8.85 -7.97 8.35
CA LEU A 138 9.65 -6.87 7.83
C LEU A 138 10.10 -5.91 8.94
N ALA A 139 9.23 -5.60 9.90
CA ALA A 139 9.60 -4.79 11.05
C ALA A 139 10.68 -5.45 11.94
N ALA A 140 10.68 -6.78 12.06
CA ALA A 140 11.75 -7.50 12.76
C ALA A 140 13.09 -7.35 12.04
N ASP A 141 13.13 -7.54 10.72
CA ASP A 141 14.36 -7.39 9.93
C ASP A 141 14.88 -5.94 9.97
N LEU A 142 14.01 -4.94 9.85
CA LEU A 142 14.41 -3.53 9.94
C LEU A 142 15.03 -3.20 11.31
N ARG A 143 14.48 -3.73 12.41
CA ARG A 143 15.07 -3.57 13.75
C ARG A 143 16.45 -4.20 13.84
N GLN A 144 16.59 -5.42 13.33
CA GLN A 144 17.87 -6.13 13.35
C GLN A 144 18.94 -5.37 12.54
N ILE A 145 18.57 -4.84 11.38
CA ILE A 145 19.48 -4.09 10.51
C ILE A 145 19.98 -2.83 11.21
N GLU A 146 19.10 -2.02 11.78
CA GLU A 146 19.52 -0.80 12.48
C GLU A 146 20.39 -1.11 13.71
N GLN A 147 20.08 -2.17 14.46
CA GLN A 147 20.93 -2.61 15.58
C GLN A 147 22.31 -3.10 15.15
N SER A 148 22.43 -3.65 13.93
CA SER A 148 23.68 -4.17 13.40
C SER A 148 24.57 -3.12 12.73
N HIS A 149 24.02 -1.95 12.42
CA HIS A 149 24.71 -0.91 11.66
C HIS A 149 25.19 0.22 12.58
N VAL A 150 26.47 0.57 12.45
CA VAL A 150 27.11 1.62 13.25
C VAL A 150 26.77 3.04 12.73
N ALA A 151 26.32 3.14 11.47
CA ALA A 151 26.03 4.41 10.83
C ALA A 151 24.63 4.92 11.19
N ILE A 152 24.58 6.06 11.88
CA ILE A 152 23.33 6.78 12.19
C ILE A 152 22.59 7.10 10.89
N GLY A 153 21.28 6.80 10.84
CA GLY A 153 20.43 7.15 9.70
C GLY A 153 20.49 6.15 8.55
N PHE A 154 20.96 4.92 8.78
CA PHE A 154 20.94 3.87 7.77
C PHE A 154 19.51 3.56 7.30
N ILE A 155 18.57 3.35 8.23
CA ILE A 155 17.14 3.15 7.91
C ILE A 155 16.59 4.26 7.02
N LEU A 156 16.93 5.52 7.31
CA LEU A 156 16.49 6.68 6.53
C LEU A 156 17.02 6.61 5.10
N THR A 157 18.32 6.37 4.96
CA THR A 157 19.00 6.26 3.67
C THR A 157 18.45 5.09 2.83
N LEU A 158 18.23 3.94 3.46
CA LEU A 158 17.68 2.76 2.79
C LEU A 158 16.25 3.02 2.32
N ARG A 159 15.41 3.64 3.15
CA ARG A 159 14.04 4.02 2.79
C ARG A 159 14.01 4.92 1.56
N GLU A 160 14.83 5.97 1.53
CA GLU A 160 14.89 6.91 0.40
C GLU A 160 15.41 6.26 -0.88
N LYS A 161 16.41 5.37 -0.77
CA LYS A 161 16.93 4.60 -1.91
C LYS A 161 15.87 3.64 -2.47
N LEU A 162 15.11 2.98 -1.59
CA LEU A 162 13.99 2.14 -1.99
C LEU A 162 12.90 2.98 -2.65
N ASP A 163 12.50 4.10 -2.05
CA ASP A 163 11.47 5.00 -2.57
C ASP A 163 11.75 5.41 -4.01
N LYS A 164 12.94 5.96 -4.25
CA LYS A 164 13.39 6.34 -5.60
C LYS A 164 13.43 5.17 -6.58
N THR A 165 13.82 3.99 -6.11
CA THR A 165 13.92 2.80 -7.00
C THR A 165 12.54 2.23 -7.32
N MET A 166 11.60 2.28 -6.35
CA MET A 166 10.20 1.93 -6.54
C MET A 166 9.54 2.88 -7.52
N ASP A 167 9.68 4.20 -7.35
CA ASP A 167 9.14 5.17 -8.30
C ASP A 167 9.65 4.92 -9.72
N GLN A 168 10.94 4.65 -9.87
CA GLN A 168 11.52 4.29 -11.16
C GLN A 168 10.95 2.99 -11.75
N LEU A 169 10.63 1.99 -10.91
CA LEU A 169 10.06 0.72 -11.33
C LEU A 169 8.62 0.91 -11.82
N MET A 170 7.85 1.72 -11.12
CA MET A 170 6.43 1.95 -11.41
C MET A 170 6.26 2.75 -12.71
N HIS A 171 7.15 3.71 -12.95
CA HIS A 171 7.14 4.55 -14.15
C HIS A 171 8.05 4.01 -15.28
N CYS A 172 8.50 2.75 -15.24
CA CYS A 172 9.39 2.21 -16.26
C CYS A 172 8.70 1.85 -17.60
N GLY A 173 7.35 1.92 -17.65
CA GLY A 173 6.57 1.58 -18.84
C GLY A 173 6.83 0.15 -19.33
N THR A 174 6.98 0.01 -20.65
CA THR A 174 7.20 -1.27 -21.34
C THR A 174 8.68 -1.68 -21.46
N ASP A 175 9.62 -0.90 -20.92
CA ASP A 175 11.06 -1.24 -20.96
C ASP A 175 11.37 -2.41 -20.02
N ARG A 176 11.29 -3.62 -20.58
CA ARG A 176 11.56 -4.88 -19.87
C ARG A 176 12.99 -4.95 -19.33
N LYS A 177 13.99 -4.42 -20.04
CA LYS A 177 15.40 -4.47 -19.59
C LYS A 177 15.60 -3.59 -18.36
N ARG A 178 15.04 -2.37 -18.38
CA ARG A 178 15.04 -1.46 -17.24
C ARG A 178 14.29 -2.04 -16.05
N ARG A 179 13.10 -2.62 -16.27
CA ARG A 179 12.31 -3.30 -15.23
C ARG A 179 13.12 -4.38 -14.50
N ILE A 180 13.75 -5.29 -15.25
CA ILE A 180 14.58 -6.37 -14.67
C ILE A 180 15.76 -5.80 -13.86
N ARG A 181 16.42 -4.73 -14.33
CA ARG A 181 17.52 -4.08 -13.60
C ARG A 181 17.05 -3.49 -12.27
N LEU A 182 15.91 -2.82 -12.27
CA LEU A 182 15.33 -2.21 -11.06
C LEU A 182 14.90 -3.28 -10.05
N GLN A 183 14.26 -4.36 -10.51
CA GLN A 183 13.91 -5.50 -9.65
C GLN A 183 15.15 -6.15 -9.01
N ARG A 184 16.24 -6.33 -9.78
CA ARG A 184 17.51 -6.81 -9.23
C ARG A 184 18.09 -5.85 -8.18
N LYS A 185 18.01 -4.55 -8.44
CA LYS A 185 18.48 -3.52 -7.49
C LYS A 185 17.68 -3.55 -6.18
N ILE A 186 16.36 -3.68 -6.27
CA ILE A 186 15.49 -3.87 -5.07
C ILE A 186 15.94 -5.11 -4.32
N LYS A 187 16.04 -6.27 -5.01
CA LYS A 187 16.47 -7.53 -4.39
C LYS A 187 17.82 -7.42 -3.66
N MET A 188 18.78 -6.68 -4.22
CA MET A 188 20.07 -6.44 -3.56
C MET A 188 19.92 -5.56 -2.31
N MET A 189 19.13 -4.48 -2.37
CA MET A 189 18.91 -3.59 -1.23
C MET A 189 18.13 -4.25 -0.09
N THR A 190 17.31 -5.25 -0.41
CA THR A 190 16.45 -5.94 0.55
C THR A 190 16.97 -7.32 0.93
N ALA A 191 18.21 -7.68 0.55
CA ALA A 191 18.74 -9.04 0.71
C ALA A 191 18.78 -9.51 2.18
N ASP A 192 18.94 -8.57 3.12
CA ASP A 192 19.00 -8.87 4.55
C ASP A 192 17.61 -8.97 5.21
N PHE A 193 16.52 -8.78 4.46
CA PHE A 193 15.14 -8.95 4.95
C PHE A 193 14.74 -10.43 5.01
N ARG A 194 15.52 -11.22 5.75
CA ARG A 194 15.44 -12.69 5.77
C ARG A 194 14.09 -13.18 6.32
N SER A 195 13.64 -12.63 7.45
CA SER A 195 12.40 -13.06 8.09
C SER A 195 11.19 -12.74 7.19
N PHE A 196 11.23 -11.56 6.56
CA PHE A 196 10.22 -11.13 5.61
C PHE A 196 10.19 -12.02 4.38
N HIS A 197 11.33 -12.31 3.73
CA HIS A 197 11.38 -13.17 2.55
C HIS A 197 10.88 -14.58 2.84
N GLN A 198 11.26 -15.17 3.97
CA GLN A 198 10.77 -16.50 4.40
C GLN A 198 9.24 -16.50 4.61
N SER A 199 8.72 -15.47 5.27
CA SER A 199 7.28 -15.32 5.50
C SER A 199 6.52 -15.08 4.19
N LEU A 200 7.11 -14.31 3.27
CA LEU A 200 6.56 -13.99 1.96
C LEU A 200 6.49 -15.21 1.04
N ASP A 201 7.53 -16.06 1.02
CA ASP A 201 7.54 -17.30 0.26
C ASP A 201 6.46 -18.27 0.77
N SER A 202 6.28 -18.35 2.09
CA SER A 202 5.20 -19.13 2.72
C SER A 202 3.81 -18.57 2.35
N TYR A 203 3.65 -17.25 2.35
CA TYR A 203 2.42 -16.58 1.92
C TYR A 203 2.08 -16.89 0.45
N ARG A 204 3.07 -16.77 -0.44
CA ARG A 204 2.92 -17.03 -1.88
C ARG A 204 2.59 -18.49 -2.17
N SER A 205 3.27 -19.43 -1.50
CA SER A 205 3.04 -20.87 -1.69
C SER A 205 1.62 -21.28 -1.32
N ASN A 206 1.06 -20.70 -0.26
CA ASN A 206 -0.30 -20.99 0.18
C ASN A 206 -1.37 -20.28 -0.68
N SER A 207 -1.05 -19.11 -1.26
CA SER A 207 -1.98 -18.39 -2.15
C SER A 207 -2.20 -19.08 -3.50
N ILE A 208 -1.29 -19.98 -3.91
CA ILE A 208 -1.42 -20.79 -5.14
C ILE A 208 -2.42 -21.94 -4.93
N ILE A 209 -2.65 -22.38 -3.69
CA ILE A 209 -3.56 -23.49 -3.36
C ILE A 209 -5.03 -23.00 -3.26
N GLU A 210 -5.25 -21.70 -3.07
CA GLU A 210 -6.57 -21.06 -2.91
C GLU A 210 -7.15 -20.47 -4.22
N ARG A 211 -6.52 -20.71 -5.38
CA ARG A 211 -7.02 -20.35 -6.72
C ARG A 211 -7.42 -21.60 -7.49
#